data_AF-A0A7Y5BP63-F1
#
_entry.id   AF-A0A7Y5BP63-F1
#
_cell.length_a   1.000
_cell.length_b   1.000
_cell.length_c   1.000
_cell.angle_alpha   90.00
_cell.angle_beta   90.00
_cell.angle_gamma   90.00
#
_symmetry.space_group_name_H-M   'P 1'
#
loop_
_entity.id
_entity.type
_entity.pdbx_description
1 polymer ?
#
loop_
_entity_poly.entity_id
_entity_poly.type
_entity_poly.pdbx_seq_one_letter_code
_entity_poly.pdbx_strand_id
1 'polypeptide(L)' 'MLTLKCSACKRKLWKYEKIGKGEVLRCNKDRIVEEYEYQRQDDKILCVCGNEIGIDKGPHIKMIKKGFIYSGMKSG' A
#
# COMPACT_ATOMS: atom_id res chain seq x y z
N MET A 1 1.04 6.33 -11.82
CA MET A 1 0.48 5.08 -11.24
C MET A 1 1.57 4.32 -10.51
N LEU A 2 1.35 3.88 -9.26
CA LEU A 2 2.30 3.08 -8.49
C LEU A 2 1.74 1.67 -8.27
N THR A 3 2.61 0.67 -8.26
CA THR A 3 2.29 -0.68 -7.77
C THR A 3 2.95 -0.85 -6.41
N LEU A 4 2.16 -0.95 -5.35
CA LEU A 4 2.65 -1.27 -4.02
C LEU A 4 2.87 -2.78 -3.90
N LYS A 5 3.99 -3.15 -3.28
CA LYS A 5 4.41 -4.53 -3.07
C LYS A 5 4.88 -4.71 -1.64
N CYS A 6 4.76 -5.92 -1.12
CA CYS A 6 5.32 -6.27 0.18
C CYS A 6 6.85 -6.12 0.16
N SER A 7 7.43 -5.48 1.18
CA SER A 7 8.89 -5.33 1.26
C SER A 7 9.59 -6.67 1.54
N ALA A 8 8.92 -7.60 2.23
CA ALA A 8 9.46 -8.91 2.58
C ALA A 8 9.39 -9.91 1.41
N CYS A 9 8.18 -10.20 0.90
CA CYS A 9 7.98 -11.26 -0.12
C CYS A 9 7.82 -10.74 -1.56
N LYS A 10 7.84 -9.41 -1.76
CA LYS A 10 7.73 -8.74 -3.07
C LYS A 10 6.41 -8.96 -3.85
N ARG A 11 5.44 -9.67 -3.26
CA ARG A 11 4.09 -9.83 -3.82
C ARG A 11 3.41 -8.47 -3.98
N LYS A 12 2.61 -8.32 -5.04
CA LYS A 12 1.80 -7.12 -5.27
C LYS A 12 0.69 -7.06 -4.23
N LEU A 13 0.43 -5.86 -3.72
CA LEU A 13 -0.60 -5.59 -2.73
C LEU A 13 -1.76 -4.84 -3.38
N TRP A 14 -1.47 -3.72 -4.04
CA TRP A 14 -2.44 -2.99 -4.85
C TRP A 14 -1.76 -2.01 -5.80
N LYS A 15 -2.51 -1.54 -6.81
CA LYS A 15 -2.16 -0.36 -7.61
C LYS A 15 -2.75 0.89 -6.97
N TYR A 16 -1.96 1.95 -6.94
CA TYR A 16 -2.31 3.21 -6.30
C TYR A 16 -2.07 4.39 -7.24
N GLU A 17 -3.10 5.20 -7.40
CA GLU A 17 -3.00 6.47 -8.09
C GLU A 17 -2.36 7.52 -7.17
N LYS A 18 -1.03 7.68 -7.30
CA LYS A 18 -0.30 8.72 -6.58
C LYS A 18 -0.48 10.07 -7.27
N ILE A 19 -1.12 11.00 -6.55
CA ILE A 19 -1.22 12.42 -6.92
C ILE A 19 -0.24 13.24 -6.07
N GLY A 20 0.50 14.15 -6.72
CA GLY A 20 1.42 15.09 -6.08
C GLY A 20 2.79 14.49 -5.68
N LYS A 21 3.71 15.38 -5.30
CA LYS A 21 5.10 15.06 -4.93
C LYS A 21 5.15 14.62 -3.44
N GLY A 22 5.86 13.53 -3.14
CA GLY A 22 6.04 13.03 -1.76
C GLY A 22 5.91 11.51 -1.61
N GLU A 23 6.23 11.01 -0.41
CA GLU A 23 6.14 9.59 -0.05
C GLU A 23 4.69 9.11 0.10
N VAL A 24 4.47 7.80 -0.04
CA VAL A 24 3.16 7.16 0.16
C VAL A 24 2.99 6.76 1.62
N LEU A 25 2.95 7.74 2.53
CA LEU A 25 2.68 7.48 3.96
C LEU A 25 1.18 7.40 4.26
N ARG A 26 0.38 8.08 3.43
CA ARG A 26 -1.08 8.08 3.47
C ARG A 26 -1.60 7.56 2.13
N CYS A 27 -2.14 6.35 2.15
CA CYS A 27 -2.74 5.72 0.97
C CYS A 27 -4.26 5.84 1.09
N ASN A 28 -4.85 6.79 0.37
CA ASN A 28 -6.31 6.96 0.41
C ASN A 28 -6.98 5.82 -0.38
N LYS A 29 -8.04 5.24 0.19
CA LYS A 29 -8.66 4.03 -0.38
C LYS A 29 -9.38 4.30 -1.70
N ASP A 30 -9.90 5.51 -1.88
CA ASP A 30 -10.52 6.01 -3.12
C ASP A 30 -9.56 6.01 -4.33
N ARG A 31 -8.25 6.02 -4.09
CA ARG A 31 -7.20 6.01 -5.12
C ARG A 31 -6.56 4.65 -5.32
N ILE A 32 -7.07 3.62 -4.65
CA ILE A 32 -6.66 2.24 -4.89
C ILE A 32 -7.43 1.77 -6.13
N VAL A 33 -6.69 1.55 -7.22
CA VAL A 33 -7.27 1.25 -8.53
C VAL A 33 -7.48 -0.25 -8.72
N GLU A 34 -6.65 -1.05 -8.06
CA GLU A 34 -6.69 -2.51 -8.18
C GLU A 34 -6.14 -3.12 -6.90
N GLU A 35 -6.88 -4.01 -6.25
CA GLU A 35 -6.45 -4.75 -5.07
C GLU A 35 -6.00 -6.16 -5.45
N TYR A 36 -4.89 -6.61 -4.88
CA TYR A 36 -4.43 -8.00 -4.91
C TYR A 36 -4.64 -8.64 -3.53
N GLU A 37 -4.14 -9.86 -3.35
CA GLU A 37 -4.27 -10.56 -2.07
C GLU A 37 -3.50 -9.88 -0.93
N TYR A 38 -4.23 -9.51 0.11
CA TYR A 38 -3.72 -9.10 1.41
C TYR A 38 -4.72 -9.51 2.50
N GLN A 39 -4.28 -9.48 3.75
CA GLN A 39 -5.07 -9.85 4.92
C GLN A 39 -5.39 -8.60 5.74
N ARG A 40 -6.56 -8.62 6.39
CA ARG A 40 -6.97 -7.63 7.39
C ARG A 40 -7.12 -8.33 8.72
N GLN A 41 -6.48 -7.80 9.75
CA GLN A 41 -6.62 -8.26 11.13
C GLN A 41 -6.83 -7.04 12.01
N ASP A 42 -8.04 -6.87 12.54
CA ASP A 42 -8.47 -5.66 13.24
C ASP A 42 -8.23 -4.40 12.40
N ASP A 43 -7.44 -3.44 12.89
CA ASP A 43 -7.04 -2.25 12.15
C ASP A 43 -5.75 -2.45 11.35
N LYS A 44 -5.14 -3.64 11.34
CA LYS A 44 -3.90 -3.91 10.61
C LYS A 44 -4.16 -4.44 9.21
N ILE A 45 -3.38 -3.92 8.27
CA ILE A 45 -3.24 -4.46 6.91
C ILE A 45 -1.96 -5.27 6.86
N LEU A 46 -2.10 -6.56 6.59
CA LEU A 46 -1.00 -7.53 6.51
C LEU A 46 -0.87 -8.05 5.08
N CYS A 47 0.35 -8.35 4.65
CA CYS A 47 0.53 -9.21 3.50
C CYS A 47 0.17 -10.65 3.89
N VAL A 48 -0.23 -11.46 2.91
CA VAL A 48 -0.43 -12.91 3.09
C VAL A 48 0.79 -13.65 3.63
N CYS A 49 1.99 -13.05 3.58
CA CYS A 49 3.19 -13.60 4.20
C CYS A 49 3.36 -13.20 5.69
N GLY A 50 2.38 -12.54 6.29
CA GLY A 50 2.39 -12.06 7.68
C GLY A 50 3.09 -10.71 7.92
N ASN A 51 3.64 -10.07 6.89
CA ASN A 51 4.33 -8.79 7.04
C ASN A 51 3.34 -7.63 7.22
N GLU A 52 3.58 -6.75 8.19
CA GLU A 52 2.73 -5.58 8.43
C GLU A 52 2.95 -4.50 7.36
N ILE A 53 1.89 -4.15 6.64
CA ILE A 53 1.92 -3.18 5.52
C ILE A 53 1.46 -1.80 5.96
N GLY A 54 0.43 -1.75 6.79
CA GLY A 54 -0.21 -0.51 7.17
C GLY A 54 -1.29 -0.71 8.22
N ILE A 55 -1.90 0.40 8.61
CA ILE A 55 -2.99 0.45 9.57
C ILE A 55 -4.17 1.14 8.91
N ASP A 56 -5.31 0.47 8.87
CA ASP A 56 -6.58 1.02 8.42
C ASP A 56 -7.05 2.12 9.38
N LYS A 57 -7.26 3.33 8.84
CA LYS A 57 -7.78 4.48 9.61
C LYS A 57 -9.17 4.90 9.16
N GLY A 58 -9.87 4.07 8.37
CA GLY A 58 -11.17 4.38 7.79
C GLY A 58 -11.01 4.84 6.34
N PRO A 59 -10.89 6.15 6.05
CA PRO A 59 -10.81 6.65 4.67
C PRO A 59 -9.45 6.41 4.01
N HIS A 60 -8.41 6.09 4.78
CA HIS A 60 -7.07 5.87 4.28
C HIS A 60 -6.34 4.80 5.09
N ILE A 61 -5.32 4.21 4.48
CA ILE A 61 -4.37 3.32 5.11
C ILE A 61 -3.13 4.14 5.48
N LYS A 62 -2.79 4.16 6.78
CA LYS A 62 -1.51 4.67 7.27
C LYS A 62 -0.43 3.63 6.93
N MET A 63 0.40 3.93 5.96
CA MET A 63 1.39 2.99 5.45
C MET A 63 2.61 2.90 6.38
N ILE A 64 3.09 1.68 6.64
CA ILE A 64 4.33 1.45 7.38
C ILE A 64 5.49 1.47 6.39
N LYS A 65 6.33 2.51 6.41
CA LYS A 65 7.40 2.74 5.42
C LYS A 65 8.32 1.53 5.16
N LYS A 66 8.59 0.71 6.18
CA LYS A 66 9.42 -0.50 6.07
C LYS A 66 8.64 -1.74 5.60
N GLY A 67 7.30 -1.70 5.64
CA GLY A 67 6.41 -2.82 5.32
C GLY A 67 6.16 -3.00 3.82
N PHE A 68 6.36 -1.96 3.03
CA PHE A 68 6.11 -2.00 1.59
C PHE A 68 7.24 -1.35 0.79
N ILE A 69 7.27 -1.71 -0.49
CA ILE A 69 8.02 -1.01 -1.53
C ILE A 69 7.03 -0.65 -2.64
N TYR A 70 7.42 0.25 -3.54
CA TYR A 70 6.61 0.55 -4.71
C TYR A 70 7.47 0.65 -5.96
N SER A 71 6.88 0.28 -7.08
CA SER A 71 7.46 0.46 -8.41
C SER A 71 6.46 1.16 -9.32
N GLY A 72 6.94 2.02 -10.21
CA GLY A 72 6.10 2.75 -11.15
C GLY A 72 6.69 4.12 -11.48
N MET A 73 6.29 4.65 -12.63
CA MET A 73 6.72 5.98 -13.06
C MET A 73 5.96 7.03 -12.25
N LYS A 74 6.70 7.91 -11.54
CA LYS A 74 6.13 9.18 -11.08
C LYS A 74 5.86 10.01 -12.33
N SER A 75 4.60 10.23 -12.66
CA SER A 75 4.25 11.21 -13.68
C SER A 75 4.47 12.60 -13.07
N GLY A 76 5.60 13.26 -13.39
CA GLY A 76 5.85 14.69 -13.20
C GLY A 76 6.31 15.17 -11.83
#